data_AF-A0A939A963-F1
#
_entry.id   AF-A0A939A963-F1
#
_cell.length_a   1.000
_cell.length_b   1.000
_cell.length_c   1.000
_cell.angle_alpha   90.00
_cell.angle_beta   90.00
_cell.angle_gamma   90.00
#
_symmetry.space_group_name_H-M   'P 1'
#
loop_
_entity.id
_entity.type
_entity.pdbx_description
1 polymer ?
#
loop_
_entity_poly.entity_id
_entity_poly.type
_entity_poly.pdbx_seq_one_letter_code
_entity_poly.pdbx_strand_id
1 'polypeptide(L)'
;GAHSLVKELKGPFDFVFSDADKDWYTQYFKDVDPKLVVGGCFTAHNVTNAFGGIKAFLDYVKKLPNYQTTFDRSSSAGISISYKKSN
;
A
#
# COMPACT_ATOMS: atom_id res chain seq x y z
N GLY A 1 -7.10 -7.47 16.43
CA GLY A 1 -7.62 -7.19 15.08
C GLY A 1 -6.46 -6.93 14.12
N ALA A 2 -6.71 -6.87 12.81
CA ALA A 2 -5.67 -6.68 11.80
C ALA A 2 -4.77 -5.45 12.09
N HIS A 3 -5.35 -4.36 12.61
CA HIS A 3 -4.62 -3.14 12.98
C HIS A 3 -3.48 -3.34 13.99
N SER A 4 -3.62 -4.26 14.95
CA SER A 4 -2.56 -4.56 15.94
C SER A 4 -1.53 -5.51 15.36
N LEU A 5 -1.98 -6.49 14.59
CA LEU A 5 -1.14 -7.55 14.05
C LEU A 5 -0.10 -7.00 13.06
N VAL A 6 -0.49 -6.11 12.15
CA VAL A 6 0.42 -5.53 11.13
C VAL A 6 1.64 -4.85 11.77
N LYS A 7 1.45 -4.26 12.96
CA LYS A 7 2.54 -3.61 13.72
C LYS A 7 3.53 -4.62 14.28
N GLU A 8 3.08 -5.81 14.64
CA GLU A 8 3.90 -6.87 15.24
C GLU A 8 4.63 -7.74 14.21
N LEU A 9 4.20 -7.73 12.94
CA LEU A 9 4.85 -8.52 11.89
C LEU A 9 6.32 -8.13 11.75
N LYS A 10 7.21 -9.11 11.82
CA LYS A 10 8.65 -8.93 11.62
C LYS A 10 8.94 -9.05 10.12
N GLY A 11 9.40 -7.95 9.50
CA GLY A 11 9.91 -7.96 8.13
C GLY A 11 11.29 -8.65 8.04
N PRO A 12 11.99 -8.54 6.89
CA PRO A 12 11.60 -7.75 5.73
C PRO A 12 10.50 -8.40 4.88
N PHE A 13 9.69 -7.58 4.22
CA PHE A 13 8.76 -8.01 3.18
C PHE A 13 9.29 -7.59 1.81
N ASP A 14 9.11 -8.45 0.82
CA ASP A 14 9.31 -8.17 -0.60
C ASP A 14 7.99 -7.85 -1.31
N PHE A 15 6.87 -8.37 -0.80
CA PHE A 15 5.55 -8.14 -1.35
C PHE A 15 4.49 -8.07 -0.24
N VAL A 16 3.61 -7.07 -0.33
CA VAL A 16 2.45 -6.92 0.54
C VAL A 16 1.20 -6.69 -0.31
N PHE A 17 0.14 -7.46 -0.04
CA PHE A 17 -1.18 -7.29 -0.63
C PHE A 17 -2.17 -6.87 0.45
N SER A 18 -2.76 -5.68 0.27
CA SER A 18 -3.68 -5.05 1.20
C SER A 18 -5.08 -4.96 0.59
N ASP A 19 -5.98 -5.82 1.07
CA ASP A 19 -7.43 -5.75 0.83
C ASP A 19 -8.16 -5.67 2.18
N ALA A 20 -7.88 -4.59 2.91
CA ALA A 20 -8.35 -4.35 4.27
C ALA A 20 -9.29 -3.12 4.35
N ASP A 21 -9.50 -2.58 5.55
CA ASP A 21 -10.32 -1.38 5.77
C ASP A 21 -9.74 -0.16 5.05
N LYS A 22 -10.51 0.40 4.11
CA LYS A 22 -10.05 1.46 3.19
C LYS A 22 -9.60 2.72 3.90
N ASP A 23 -10.25 3.10 5.00
CA ASP A 23 -9.89 4.28 5.80
C ASP A 23 -8.52 4.13 6.49
N TRP A 24 -8.02 2.90 6.60
CA TRP A 24 -6.74 2.58 7.23
C TRP A 24 -5.61 2.33 6.25
N TYR A 25 -5.83 2.39 4.93
CA TYR A 25 -4.79 2.08 3.92
C TYR A 25 -3.51 2.89 4.11
N THR A 26 -3.65 4.19 4.40
CA THR A 26 -2.50 5.04 4.70
C THR A 26 -1.73 4.56 5.91
N GLN A 27 -2.41 4.08 6.95
CA GLN A 27 -1.75 3.59 8.16
C GLN A 27 -1.12 2.21 7.95
N TYR A 28 -1.81 1.29 7.26
CA TYR A 28 -1.25 0.00 6.87
C TYR A 28 0.04 0.17 6.05
N PHE A 29 0.03 1.08 5.09
CA PHE A 29 1.24 1.42 4.34
C PHE A 29 2.37 1.94 5.25
N LYS A 30 2.08 2.89 6.14
CA LYS A 30 3.08 3.44 7.08
C LYS A 30 3.67 2.38 8.02
N ASP A 31 2.84 1.44 8.47
CA ASP A 31 3.29 0.36 9.36
C ASP A 31 4.16 -0.68 8.61
N VAL A 32 3.95 -0.81 7.29
CA VAL A 32 4.67 -1.74 6.42
C VAL A 32 5.93 -1.13 5.79
N ASP A 33 5.94 0.15 5.44
CA ASP A 33 7.05 0.79 4.71
C ASP A 33 8.44 0.59 5.37
N PRO A 34 8.60 0.74 6.70
CA PRO A 34 9.88 0.47 7.37
C PRO A 34 10.32 -1.00 7.28
N LYS A 35 9.39 -1.90 6.98
CA LYS A 35 9.59 -3.35 6.89
C LYS A 35 9.66 -3.82 5.44
N LEU A 36 9.39 -2.96 4.46
CA LEU A 36 9.44 -3.27 3.03
C LEU A 36 10.85 -3.00 2.50
N VAL A 37 11.42 -3.99 1.81
CA VAL A 37 12.74 -3.85 1.16
C VAL A 37 12.70 -2.89 -0.01
N VAL A 38 13.85 -2.29 -0.34
CA VAL A 38 14.05 -1.69 -1.66
C VAL A 38 13.88 -2.77 -2.73
N GLY A 39 13.08 -2.50 -3.74
CA GLY A 39 12.62 -3.48 -4.73
C GLY A 39 11.30 -4.15 -4.39
N GLY A 40 10.77 -3.95 -3.17
CA GLY A 40 9.51 -4.52 -2.74
C GLY A 40 8.28 -3.73 -3.20
N CYS A 41 7.12 -4.37 -3.17
CA CYS A 41 5.84 -3.79 -3.59
C CYS A 41 4.80 -3.82 -2.48
N PHE A 42 4.16 -2.68 -2.24
CA PHE A 42 2.88 -2.62 -1.55
C PHE A 42 1.76 -2.51 -2.58
N THR A 43 0.83 -3.47 -2.58
CA THR A 43 -0.31 -3.51 -3.50
C THR A 43 -1.61 -3.33 -2.74
N ALA A 44 -2.51 -2.49 -3.25
CA ALA A 44 -3.80 -2.22 -2.63
C ALA A 44 -4.94 -2.45 -3.63
N HIS A 45 -5.93 -3.24 -3.22
CA HIS A 45 -7.08 -3.64 -4.04
C HIS A 45 -8.23 -2.60 -3.91
N ASN A 46 -9.11 -2.51 -4.92
CA ASN A 46 -10.29 -1.62 -4.98
C ASN A 46 -10.05 -0.13 -5.30
N VAL A 47 -9.24 0.17 -6.32
CA VAL A 47 -9.08 1.54 -6.86
C VAL A 47 -10.30 2.08 -7.62
N THR A 48 -11.30 1.26 -7.94
CA THR A 48 -12.50 1.69 -8.69
C THR A 48 -13.64 2.21 -7.82
N ASN A 49 -13.66 1.92 -6.52
CA ASN A 49 -14.61 2.48 -5.56
C ASN A 49 -13.91 3.49 -4.66
N ALA A 50 -13.67 4.69 -5.23
CA ALA A 50 -12.95 5.82 -4.64
C ALA A 50 -13.68 6.47 -3.44
N PHE A 51 -14.02 5.69 -2.42
CA PHE A 51 -14.38 6.22 -1.10
C PHE A 51 -13.10 6.64 -0.35
N GLY A 52 -13.19 7.74 0.40
CA GLY A 52 -12.09 8.66 0.75
C GLY A 52 -10.76 8.06 1.24
N GLY A 53 -10.77 6.92 1.94
CA GLY A 53 -9.56 6.28 2.46
C GLY A 53 -8.52 5.92 1.41
N ILE A 54 -8.95 5.41 0.23
CA ILE A 54 -8.00 5.08 -0.84
C ILE A 54 -7.39 6.32 -1.49
N LYS A 55 -8.16 7.41 -1.60
CA LYS A 55 -7.65 8.68 -2.11
C LYS A 55 -6.55 9.23 -1.18
N ALA A 56 -6.78 9.19 0.13
CA ALA A 56 -5.79 9.63 1.11
C ALA A 56 -4.48 8.83 1.02
N PHE A 57 -4.57 7.51 0.86
CA PHE A 57 -3.42 6.65 0.64
C PHE A 57 -2.68 6.99 -0.66
N LEU A 58 -3.39 7.11 -1.79
CA LEU A 58 -2.80 7.42 -3.08
C LEU A 58 -2.14 8.81 -3.09
N ASP A 59 -2.77 9.82 -2.47
CA ASP A 59 -2.22 11.16 -2.32
C ASP A 59 -0.97 11.17 -1.44
N TYR A 60 -0.89 10.27 -0.46
CA TYR A 60 0.29 10.11 0.41
C TYR A 60 1.44 9.44 -0.35
N VAL A 61 1.22 8.24 -0.91
CA VAL A 61 2.29 7.44 -1.53
C VAL A 61 2.86 8.11 -2.79
N LYS A 62 2.04 8.87 -3.54
CA LYS A 62 2.52 9.61 -4.73
C LYS A 62 3.44 10.78 -4.40
N LYS A 63 3.46 11.27 -3.15
CA LYS A 63 4.37 12.33 -2.70
C LYS A 63 5.72 11.78 -2.25
N LEU A 64 5.85 10.47 -2.11
CA LEU A 64 7.08 9.83 -1.67
C LEU A 64 8.03 9.65 -2.87
N PRO A 65 9.18 10.35 -2.92
CA PRO A 65 10.09 10.29 -4.07
C PRO A 65 10.76 8.92 -4.24
N ASN A 66 10.88 8.18 -3.13
CA ASN A 66 11.41 6.83 -3.06
C ASN A 66 10.41 5.75 -3.50
N TYR A 67 9.18 6.12 -3.90
CA TYR A 67 8.19 5.20 -4.45
C TYR A 67 7.84 5.51 -5.91
N GLN A 68 7.46 4.47 -6.65
CA GLN A 68 6.79 4.58 -7.93
C GLN A 68 5.45 3.85 -7.84
N THR A 69 4.36 4.55 -8.13
CA THR A 69 3.01 3.97 -8.05
C THR A 69 2.41 3.82 -9.45
N THR A 70 2.05 2.60 -9.83
CA THR A 70 1.33 2.27 -11.06
C THR A 70 -0.08 1.73 -10.73
N PHE A 71 -0.93 1.65 -11.74
CA PHE A 71 -2.30 1.16 -11.59
C PHE A 71 -2.57 0.07 -12.62
N ASP A 72 -2.89 -1.12 -12.15
CA ASP A 72 -3.41 -2.19 -12.98
C ASP A 72 -4.95 -2.10 -12.96
N ARG A 73 -5.56 -2.01 -14.15
CA ARG A 73 -7.02 -1.89 -14.34
C ARG A 73 -7.58 -3.06 -15.13
N SER A 74 -6.82 -4.15 -15.26
CA SER A 74 -7.29 -5.38 -15.91
C SER A 74 -8.43 -6.07 -15.14
N SER A 75 -8.61 -5.76 -13.85
CA SER A 75 -9.75 -6.19 -13.04
C SER A 75 -10.79 -5.07 -12.85
N SER A 76 -12.05 -5.45 -12.59
CA SER A 76 -13.16 -4.53 -12.30
C SER A 76 -12.95 -3.68 -11.04
N ALA A 77 -12.09 -4.12 -10.13
CA ALA A 77 -11.72 -3.44 -8.90
C ALA A 77 -10.47 -2.55 -9.05
N GLY A 78 -9.58 -2.94 -9.97
CA GLY A 78 -8.23 -2.40 -10.16
C GLY A 78 -7.32 -2.50 -8.92
N ILE A 79 -6.01 -2.44 -9.15
CA ILE A 79 -4.97 -2.56 -8.12
C ILE A 79 -3.98 -1.41 -8.29
N SER A 80 -3.65 -0.72 -7.18
CA SER A 80 -2.47 0.15 -7.16
C SER A 80 -1.25 -0.65 -6.74
N ILE A 81 -0.13 -0.45 -7.43
CA ILE A 81 1.16 -1.10 -7.14
C ILE A 81 2.16 0.00 -6.79
N SER A 82 2.59 0.06 -5.54
CA SER A 82 3.58 1.01 -5.04
C SER A 82 4.92 0.31 -4.83
N TYR A 83 5.83 0.50 -5.77
CA TYR A 83 7.17 -0.08 -5.81
C TYR A 83 8.19 0.82 -5.09
N LYS A 84 8.94 0.26 -4.13
CA LYS A 84 9.96 0.98 -3.36
C LYS A 84 11.29 1.02 -4.13
N LYS A 85 11.70 2.20 -4.57
CA LYS A 85 12.93 2.43 -5.37
C LYS A 85 14.18 2.63 -4.51
N SER A 86 14.03 3.16 -3.31
CA SER A 86 15.13 3.44 -2.38
C SER A 86 14.64 3.48 -0.94
N ASN A 87 15.57 3.52 0.01
CA ASN A 87 15.25 3.94 1.37
C ASN A 87 14.80 5.40 1.37
#